data_AF-A0A7W1AZ44-F1
#
_entry.id   AF-A0A7W1AZ44-F1
#
_cell.length_a   1.000
_cell.length_b   1.000
_cell.length_c   1.000
_cell.angle_alpha   90.00
_cell.angle_beta   90.00
_cell.angle_gamma   90.00
#
_symmetry.space_group_name_H-M   'P 1'
#
loop_
_entity.id
_entity.type
_entity.pdbx_description
1 polymer ?
#
loop_
_entity_poly.entity_id
_entity_poly.type
_entity_poly.pdbx_seq_one_letter_code
_entity_poly.pdbx_strand_id
1 'polypeptide(L)' 'MDERATDKFKALLVTRDEAKKQSIDILEMSPDELMEGDVTVRVTHSTVNYKDGLAVTGKLPVVRRWPM' A
#
# COMPACT_ATOMS: atom_id res chain seq x y z
N MET A 1 -14.32 -11.21 16.40
CA MET A 1 -13.32 -10.80 15.38
C MET A 1 -13.40 -11.82 14.25
N ASP A 2 -13.44 -11.39 13.00
CA ASP A 2 -13.54 -12.27 11.82
C ASP A 2 -12.25 -13.12 11.74
N GLU A 3 -12.39 -14.44 11.77
CA GLU A 3 -11.27 -15.41 11.83
C GLU A 3 -10.32 -15.31 10.62
N ARG A 4 -10.79 -14.69 9.52
CA ARG A 4 -10.03 -14.45 8.28
C ARG A 4 -9.21 -13.16 8.28
N ALA A 5 -9.27 -12.36 9.34
CA ALA A 5 -8.47 -11.13 9.42
C ALA A 5 -6.97 -11.39 9.58
N THR A 6 -6.55 -12.66 9.70
CA THR A 6 -5.18 -13.10 9.97
C THR A 6 -4.43 -13.65 8.74
N ASP A 7 -5.10 -13.79 7.60
CA ASP A 7 -4.50 -14.35 6.38
C ASP A 7 -3.62 -13.31 5.68
N LYS A 8 -2.50 -13.77 5.11
CA LYS A 8 -1.67 -12.94 4.23
C LYS A 8 -2.48 -12.50 3.01
N PHE A 9 -2.28 -11.27 2.55
CA PHE A 9 -2.95 -10.69 1.40
C PHE A 9 -1.94 -10.06 0.43
N LYS A 10 -2.28 -10.04 -0.86
CA LYS A 10 -1.46 -9.36 -1.87
C LYS A 10 -1.65 -7.85 -1.79
N ALA A 11 -0.56 -7.11 -1.81
CA ALA A 11 -0.52 -5.66 -1.80
C ALA A 11 0.39 -5.14 -2.91
N LEU A 12 0.04 -3.98 -3.48
CA LEU A 12 0.94 -3.16 -4.27
C LEU A 12 1.60 -2.17 -3.31
N LEU A 13 2.86 -2.39 -2.97
CA LEU A 13 3.59 -1.60 -1.98
C LEU A 13 4.52 -0.62 -2.69
N VAL A 14 4.44 0.65 -2.30
CA VAL A 14 5.36 1.68 -2.74
C VAL A 14 6.27 2.06 -1.57
N THR A 15 7.58 1.84 -1.74
CA THR A 15 8.60 2.11 -0.73
C THR A 15 9.55 3.20 -1.20
N ARG A 16 10.26 3.82 -0.25
CA ARG A 16 11.30 4.79 -0.53
C ARG A 16 12.49 4.56 0.38
N ASP A 17 13.67 4.46 -0.21
CA ASP A 17 14.92 4.27 0.52
C ASP A 17 15.49 5.60 1.08
N GLU A 18 16.62 5.50 1.78
CA GLU A 18 17.35 6.64 2.35
C GLU A 18 17.85 7.62 1.27
N ALA A 19 18.12 7.12 0.06
CA ALA A 19 18.52 7.91 -1.10
C ALA A 19 17.32 8.57 -1.82
N LYS A 20 16.11 8.48 -1.26
CA LYS A 20 14.84 8.98 -1.81
C LYS A 20 14.43 8.31 -3.12
N LYS A 21 14.99 7.14 -3.44
CA LYS A 21 14.61 6.35 -4.60
C LYS A 21 13.34 5.55 -4.26
N GLN A 22 12.36 5.65 -5.14
CA GLN A 22 11.09 4.94 -5.03
C GLN A 22 11.18 3.55 -5.68
N SER A 23 10.58 2.56 -5.03
CA SER A 23 10.41 1.20 -5.53
C SER A 23 8.94 0.77 -5.43
N ILE A 24 8.49 -0.07 -6.35
CA ILE A 24 7.11 -0.58 -6.40
C ILE A 24 7.16 -2.09 -6.57
N ASP A 25 6.49 -2.80 -5.68
CA ASP A 25 6.45 -4.26 -5.69
C ASP A 25 5.03 -4.77 -5.40
N ILE A 26 4.70 -5.92 -5.99
CA ILE A 26 3.52 -6.68 -5.58
C ILE A 26 4.01 -7.82 -4.70
N LEU A 27 3.61 -7.81 -3.44
CA LEU A 27 4.07 -8.77 -2.43
C LEU A 27 2.92 -9.22 -1.53
N GLU A 28 3.16 -10.27 -0.74
CA GLU A 28 2.24 -10.72 0.29
C GLU A 28 2.56 -10.05 1.62
N MET A 29 1.57 -9.41 2.22
CA MET A 29 1.66 -8.78 3.54
C MET A 29 0.77 -9.51 4.53
N SER A 30 1.19 -9.48 5.79
CA SER A 30 0.36 -9.84 6.92
C SER A 30 -0.35 -8.61 7.51
N PRO A 31 -1.47 -8.81 8.22
CA PRO A 31 -2.22 -7.71 8.84
C PRO A 31 -1.42 -6.89 9.86
N ASP A 32 -0.43 -7.50 10.52
CA ASP A 32 0.48 -6.83 11.47
C ASP A 32 1.49 -5.89 10.80
N GLU A 33 1.67 -5.99 9.48
CA GLU A 33 2.48 -5.07 8.68
C GLU A 33 1.70 -3.83 8.20
N LEU A 34 0.39 -3.77 8.45
CA LEU A 34 -0.42 -2.60 8.13
C LEU A 34 0.00 -1.39 8.98
N MET A 35 -0.08 -0.20 8.38
CA MET A 35 0.03 1.04 9.15
C MET A 35 -1.11 1.16 10.16
N GLU A 36 -0.83 1.83 11.28
CA GLU A 36 -1.84 2.17 12.27
C GLU A 36 -3.03 2.91 11.63
N GLY A 37 -4.25 2.48 11.98
CA GLY A 37 -5.49 3.07 11.52
C GLY A 37 -6.68 2.56 12.33
N ASP A 38 -7.82 3.25 12.20
CA ASP A 38 -8.99 2.99 13.03
C ASP A 38 -9.83 1.79 12.56
N VAL A 39 -9.73 1.44 11.28
CA VAL A 39 -10.59 0.44 10.63
C VAL A 39 -9.81 -0.39 9.62
N THR A 40 -9.99 -1.70 9.67
CA THR A 40 -9.52 -2.64 8.65
C THR A 40 -10.68 -3.06 7.75
N VAL A 41 -10.50 -2.97 6.43
CA VAL A 41 -11.50 -3.38 5.44
C VAL A 41 -10.96 -4.49 4.55
N ARG A 42 -11.81 -5.47 4.24
CA ARG A 42 -11.52 -6.49 3.24
C ARG A 42 -11.95 -5.99 1.87
N VAL A 43 -10.98 -5.56 1.06
CA VAL A 43 -11.22 -5.01 -0.28
C VAL A 43 -11.52 -6.14 -1.26
N THR A 44 -12.65 -6.06 -1.96
CA THR A 44 -12.97 -6.98 -3.08
C THR A 44 -12.66 -6.38 -4.43
N HIS A 45 -12.82 -5.06 -4.55
CA HIS A 45 -12.60 -4.30 -5.79
C HIS A 45 -12.05 -2.91 -5.44
N SER A 46 -11.21 -2.39 -6.32
CA SER A 46 -10.70 -1.02 -6.26
C SER A 46 -10.78 -0.37 -7.64
N THR A 47 -10.76 0.95 -7.68
CA THR A 47 -10.62 1.72 -8.93
C THR A 47 -9.17 2.15 -9.12
N VAL A 48 -8.84 2.52 -10.35
CA VAL A 48 -7.56 3.15 -10.68
C VAL A 48 -7.83 4.58 -11.12
N ASN A 49 -7.25 5.53 -10.42
CA ASN A 49 -7.33 6.96 -10.72
C ASN A 49 -6.02 7.44 -11.34
N TYR A 50 -6.07 8.57 -12.06
CA TYR A 50 -4.87 9.17 -12.65
C TYR A 50 -3.79 9.49 -11.61
N LYS A 51 -4.21 9.93 -10.41
CA LYS A 51 -3.29 10.21 -9.29
C LYS A 51 -2.55 8.97 -8.78
N ASP A 52 -3.13 7.78 -8.95
CA ASP A 52 -2.50 6.53 -8.51
C ASP A 52 -1.32 6.22 -9.44
N GLY A 53 -1.47 6.47 -10.75
CA GLY A 53 -0.36 6.40 -11.70
C GLY A 53 0.74 7.42 -11.42
N LEU A 54 0.38 8.63 -11.00
CA LEU A 54 1.36 9.64 -10.58
C LEU A 54 2.11 9.24 -9.30
N ALA A 55 1.42 8.61 -8.34
CA ALA A 55 2.01 8.07 -7.13
C ALA A 55 2.99 6.93 -7.45
N VAL A 56 2.55 5.94 -8.24
CA VAL A 56 3.35 4.77 -8.62
C VAL A 56 4.55 5.15 -9.48
N THR A 57 4.44 6.17 -10.35
CA THR A 57 5.57 6.61 -11.19
C THR A 57 6.48 7.64 -10.53
N GLY A 58 6.12 8.14 -9.35
CA GLY A 58 6.87 9.19 -8.64
C GLY A 58 6.92 10.54 -9.36
N LYS A 59 6.04 10.78 -10.35
CA LYS A 59 6.07 12.00 -11.19
C LYS A 59 5.57 13.25 -10.50
N LEU A 60 4.75 13.11 -9.45
CA LEU A 60 4.24 14.20 -8.62
C LEU A 60 4.20 13.77 -7.14
N PRO A 61 4.27 14.71 -6.18
CA PRO A 61 4.35 14.41 -4.74
C PRO A 61 2.99 14.00 -4.15
N VAL A 62 2.41 12.91 -4.68
CA VAL A 62 1.16 12.33 -4.20
C VAL A 62 1.39 11.56 -2.89
N VAL A 63 2.46 10.76 -2.83
CA VAL A 63 2.84 9.98 -1.64
C VAL A 63 3.55 10.88 -0.63
N ARG A 64 2.99 11.00 0.58
CA ARG A 64 3.54 11.84 1.67
C ARG A 64 4.05 11.04 2.86
N ARG A 65 3.56 9.81 3.02
CA ARG A 65 3.96 8.87 4.07
C ARG A 65 4.40 7.57 3.39
N TRP A 66 5.43 6.96 3.95
CA TRP A 66 6.06 5.75 3.44
C TRP A 66 6.12 4.71 4.57
N PRO A 67 5.95 3.41 4.27
CA PRO A 67 5.48 2.87 2.99
C PRO A 67 4.03 3.27 2.68
N MET A 68 3.65 3.19 1.40
CA MET A 68 2.26 3.34 0.95
C MET A 68 1.77 2.03 0.35
#